data_AF-A0A3N2KRF1-F1
#
_entry.id   AF-A0A3N2KRF1-F1
#
_cell.length_a   1.000
_cell.length_b   1.000
_cell.length_c   1.000
_cell.angle_alpha   90.00
_cell.angle_beta   90.00
_cell.angle_gamma   90.00
#
_symmetry.space_group_name_H-M   'P 1'
#
loop_
_entity.id
_entity.type
_entity.pdbx_description
1 polymer ?
#
loop_
_entity_poly.entity_id
_entity_poly.type
_entity_poly.pdbx_seq_one_letter_code
_entity_poly.pdbx_strand_id
1 'polypeptide(L)'
;MNASKEISQLIANANEDDLRDIVSGWVDKYSDFRDYVRNCLCPPVEDVDFGRKLSQAIDRETKEFFSRHDVREATDWGNVYNDLIKPWSKNADSLSSEKLYDLCDVIVKEVGMQVRDEDFYGDDWYGDDFSGYIQDIMDVLGNVVGLLMIREDVSHDILNSLEKLIKAAKKKDVIDDYIGSPYDFILELIALRRDNDEVTCGIYDALIDENLGDEAGAWVCRKIDFIRSMGLEDEAHKYMEDEIEYPDVCLKYYNELLTAGNWQEAIVLLDKAQTIKDNGSYFYSPRTPNWLELKQQLLVEHGTLEERIENLKRLFHNSYNDKEKYYRQLKELVDADRWNEFYHNLLSNVTGYKVLDEIAPFLIEEGEFDWLFRLVSESTAKDSTDYRTPLKYAGALRQTHFEEMQAILIRTVRAYAADRFPPKKKVNSSKYSYFRADLESLSELGYAKTQKEIVEFLLQEYRFRPSLAKELRSIKLVTDNE
;
A
#
# COMPACT_ATOMS: atom_id res chain seq x y z
N MET A 1 -30.08 13.48 -77.36
CA MET A 1 -29.89 14.76 -76.64
C MET A 1 -28.89 14.52 -75.53
N ASN A 2 -28.02 15.49 -75.26
CA ASN A 2 -26.77 15.29 -74.55
C ASN A 2 -26.97 15.57 -73.04
N ALA A 3 -27.55 14.61 -72.31
CA ALA A 3 -28.00 14.78 -70.92
C ALA A 3 -26.91 15.31 -69.97
N SER A 4 -25.64 14.95 -70.19
CA SER A 4 -24.51 15.45 -69.40
C SER A 4 -24.28 16.96 -69.58
N LYS A 5 -24.55 17.51 -70.77
CA LYS A 5 -24.37 18.93 -71.06
C LYS A 5 -25.50 19.79 -70.46
N GLU A 6 -26.70 19.22 -70.38
CA GLU A 6 -27.89 19.84 -69.77
C GLU A 6 -27.78 19.87 -68.23
N ILE A 7 -27.27 18.81 -67.60
CA ILE A 7 -27.07 18.76 -66.13
C ILE A 7 -26.00 19.75 -65.68
N SER A 8 -24.86 19.84 -66.38
CA SER A 8 -23.81 20.81 -66.03
C SER A 8 -24.26 22.27 -66.19
N GLN A 9 -25.15 22.56 -67.14
CA GLN A 9 -25.75 23.89 -67.29
C GLN A 9 -26.83 24.18 -66.24
N LEU A 10 -27.56 23.16 -65.78
CA LEU A 10 -28.50 23.27 -64.66
C LEU A 10 -27.77 23.58 -63.36
N ILE A 11 -26.68 22.87 -63.06
CA ILE A 11 -25.89 23.07 -61.84
C ILE A 11 -25.19 24.44 -61.85
N ALA A 12 -24.69 24.89 -63.01
CA ALA A 12 -23.98 26.17 -63.12
C ALA A 12 -24.89 27.41 -62.94
N ASN A 13 -26.21 27.25 -63.11
CA ASN A 13 -27.19 28.34 -63.03
C ASN A 13 -28.12 28.25 -61.79
N ALA A 14 -27.99 27.18 -60.99
CA ALA A 14 -28.81 26.95 -59.81
C ALA A 14 -28.24 27.68 -58.59
N ASN A 15 -29.12 28.25 -57.76
CA ASN A 15 -28.74 28.77 -56.45
C ASN A 15 -28.71 27.65 -55.38
N GLU A 16 -28.32 27.95 -54.15
CA GLU A 16 -28.20 26.95 -53.09
C GLU A 16 -29.53 26.22 -52.81
N ASP A 17 -30.66 26.95 -52.82
CA ASP A 17 -31.99 26.38 -52.58
C ASP A 17 -32.41 25.47 -53.75
N ASP A 18 -32.13 25.87 -54.98
CA ASP A 18 -32.39 25.06 -56.18
C ASP A 18 -31.58 23.74 -56.15
N LEU A 19 -30.31 23.79 -55.72
CA LEU A 19 -29.47 22.60 -55.58
C LEU A 19 -29.94 21.70 -54.43
N ARG A 20 -30.37 22.28 -53.30
CA ARG A 20 -30.96 21.51 -52.19
C ARG A 20 -32.23 20.80 -52.61
N ASP A 21 -33.11 21.46 -53.35
CA ASP A 21 -34.36 20.87 -53.83
C ASP A 21 -34.10 19.75 -54.85
N ILE A 22 -33.10 19.91 -55.72
CA ILE A 22 -32.69 18.87 -56.67
C ILE A 22 -32.12 17.66 -55.94
N VAL A 23 -31.20 17.86 -55.00
CA VAL A 23 -30.59 16.77 -54.22
C VAL A 23 -31.64 16.07 -53.36
N SER A 24 -32.52 16.82 -52.69
CA SER A 24 -33.61 16.27 -51.88
C SER A 24 -34.59 15.47 -52.75
N GLY A 25 -34.96 16.00 -53.92
CA GLY A 25 -35.81 15.29 -54.88
C GLY A 25 -35.17 14.01 -55.43
N TRP A 26 -33.83 13.95 -55.53
CA TRP A 26 -33.13 12.72 -55.93
C TRP A 26 -33.01 11.71 -54.79
N VAL A 27 -32.79 12.17 -53.56
CA VAL A 27 -32.80 11.35 -52.34
C VAL A 27 -34.18 10.71 -52.12
N ASP A 28 -35.27 11.43 -52.38
CA ASP A 28 -36.63 10.91 -52.22
C ASP A 28 -37.02 9.92 -53.34
N LYS A 29 -36.50 10.13 -54.55
CA LYS A 29 -36.93 9.39 -55.74
C LYS A 29 -36.07 8.16 -56.05
N TYR A 30 -34.80 8.15 -55.66
CA TYR A 30 -33.85 7.08 -56.00
C TYR A 30 -33.21 6.49 -54.74
N SER A 31 -33.61 5.27 -54.39
CA SER A 31 -33.09 4.53 -53.22
C SER A 31 -31.57 4.41 -53.23
N ASP A 32 -31.00 4.10 -54.39
CA ASP A 32 -29.57 3.82 -54.52
C ASP A 32 -28.73 5.09 -54.34
N PHE A 33 -29.26 6.24 -54.78
CA PHE A 33 -28.63 7.54 -54.57
C PHE A 33 -28.76 7.98 -53.12
N ARG A 34 -29.92 7.76 -52.49
CA ARG A 34 -30.10 7.99 -51.05
C ARG A 34 -29.13 7.13 -50.23
N ASP A 35 -28.98 5.87 -50.58
CA ASP A 35 -28.10 4.95 -49.87
C ASP A 35 -26.62 5.30 -50.14
N TYR A 36 -26.27 5.72 -51.36
CA TYR A 36 -24.94 6.28 -51.66
C TYR A 36 -24.64 7.55 -50.85
N VAL A 37 -25.54 8.53 -50.82
CA VAL A 37 -25.38 9.75 -50.03
C VAL A 37 -25.31 9.42 -48.54
N ARG A 38 -26.15 8.51 -48.04
CA ARG A 38 -26.10 8.01 -46.66
C ARG A 38 -24.77 7.33 -46.36
N ASN A 39 -24.24 6.49 -47.24
CA ASN A 39 -22.97 5.78 -47.04
C ASN A 39 -21.76 6.72 -47.16
N CYS A 40 -21.83 7.78 -47.97
CA CYS A 40 -20.80 8.82 -48.01
C CYS A 40 -20.80 9.69 -46.75
N LEU A 41 -21.98 9.93 -46.16
CA LEU A 41 -22.13 10.71 -44.92
C LEU A 41 -21.93 9.86 -43.66
N CYS A 42 -22.24 8.56 -43.74
CA CYS A 42 -22.20 7.56 -42.66
C CYS A 42 -21.65 6.23 -43.21
N PRO A 43 -20.33 6.11 -43.45
CA PRO A 43 -19.73 4.88 -43.96
C PRO A 43 -19.93 3.70 -42.99
N PRO A 44 -19.90 2.44 -43.47
CA PRO A 44 -19.86 1.26 -42.61
C PRO A 44 -18.73 1.39 -41.58
N VAL A 45 -18.97 0.96 -40.34
CA VAL A 45 -17.99 1.12 -39.25
C VAL A 45 -16.66 0.41 -39.55
N GLU A 46 -16.69 -0.65 -40.35
CA GLU A 46 -15.51 -1.40 -40.82
C GLU A 46 -14.56 -0.55 -41.69
N ASP A 47 -15.12 0.41 -42.45
CA ASP A 47 -14.37 1.29 -43.34
C ASP A 47 -13.88 2.56 -42.63
N VAL A 48 -14.15 2.69 -41.32
CA VAL A 48 -13.77 3.86 -40.54
C VAL A 48 -12.27 3.84 -40.23
N ASP A 49 -11.65 5.00 -40.45
CA ASP A 49 -10.31 5.32 -39.96
C ASP A 49 -10.46 5.93 -38.56
N PHE A 50 -10.46 5.06 -37.54
CA PHE A 50 -10.70 5.45 -36.14
C PHE A 50 -9.69 6.50 -35.67
N GLY A 51 -8.40 6.31 -35.99
CA GLY A 51 -7.33 7.21 -35.59
C GLY A 51 -7.58 8.62 -36.11
N ARG A 52 -7.75 8.76 -37.44
CA ARG A 52 -7.99 10.08 -38.04
C ARG A 52 -9.27 10.73 -37.53
N LYS A 53 -10.35 9.96 -37.36
CA LYS A 53 -11.65 10.49 -36.91
C LYS A 53 -11.62 10.93 -35.45
N LEU A 54 -10.97 10.16 -34.59
CA LEU A 54 -10.87 10.48 -33.16
C LEU A 54 -9.98 11.69 -32.94
N SER A 55 -8.79 11.74 -33.56
CA SER A 55 -7.92 12.93 -33.45
C SER A 55 -8.61 14.19 -33.97
N GLN A 56 -9.33 14.12 -35.10
CA GLN A 56 -10.10 15.26 -35.62
C GLN A 56 -11.19 15.74 -34.67
N ALA A 57 -11.85 14.83 -33.97
CA ALA A 57 -12.87 15.20 -33.00
C ALA A 57 -12.26 15.79 -31.73
N ILE A 58 -11.17 15.21 -31.22
CA ILE A 58 -10.43 15.79 -30.09
C ILE A 58 -9.96 17.19 -30.45
N ASP A 59 -9.35 17.38 -31.62
CA ASP A 59 -8.91 18.70 -32.10
C ASP A 59 -10.08 19.69 -32.25
N ARG A 60 -11.25 19.23 -32.70
CA ARG A 60 -12.46 20.07 -32.85
C ARG A 60 -13.04 20.48 -31.49
N GLU A 61 -13.09 19.55 -30.55
CA GLU A 61 -13.71 19.74 -29.23
C GLU A 61 -12.76 20.39 -28.22
N THR A 62 -11.47 20.50 -28.54
CA THR A 62 -10.47 21.20 -27.72
C THR A 62 -10.49 22.70 -28.02
N LYS A 63 -10.89 23.53 -27.05
CA LYS A 63 -10.93 24.99 -27.24
C LYS A 63 -9.51 25.59 -27.28
N GLU A 64 -9.20 26.37 -28.33
CA GLU A 64 -7.95 27.13 -28.46
C GLU A 64 -7.89 28.32 -27.48
N PHE A 65 -7.58 28.14 -26.20
CA PHE A 65 -7.06 29.24 -25.38
C PHE A 65 -5.98 28.80 -24.37
N PHE A 66 -4.88 29.55 -24.43
CA PHE A 66 -3.70 29.60 -23.56
C PHE A 66 -2.56 28.58 -23.78
N SER A 67 -1.39 29.00 -23.29
CA SER A 67 -0.05 28.66 -23.80
C SER A 67 0.31 27.17 -23.74
N ARG A 68 1.32 26.78 -24.53
CA ARG A 68 1.89 25.43 -24.74
C ARG A 68 2.17 24.55 -23.50
N HIS A 69 1.93 25.00 -22.28
CA HIS A 69 2.09 24.21 -21.07
C HIS A 69 0.77 23.70 -20.44
N ASP A 70 -0.41 24.24 -20.80
CA ASP A 70 -1.70 23.88 -20.18
C ASP A 70 -2.79 23.59 -21.24
N VAL A 71 -2.56 22.64 -22.16
CA VAL A 71 -3.45 22.40 -23.32
C VAL A 71 -4.42 21.22 -23.12
N ARG A 72 -4.72 20.77 -21.89
CA ARG A 72 -5.55 19.55 -21.73
C ARG A 72 -6.74 19.59 -20.76
N GLU A 73 -7.04 20.74 -20.17
CA GLU A 73 -8.26 20.90 -19.36
C GLU A 73 -9.51 21.35 -20.17
N ALA A 74 -9.49 21.29 -21.51
CA ALA A 74 -10.48 21.99 -22.35
C ALA A 74 -11.12 21.18 -23.50
N THR A 75 -11.03 19.84 -23.48
CA THR A 75 -11.71 18.98 -24.46
C THR A 75 -13.08 18.56 -23.94
N ASP A 76 -14.15 18.80 -24.72
CA ASP A 76 -15.49 18.30 -24.39
C ASP A 76 -15.58 16.79 -24.68
N TRP A 77 -15.15 15.99 -23.70
CA TRP A 77 -15.16 14.53 -23.76
C TRP A 77 -16.57 13.95 -23.89
N GLY A 78 -17.61 14.67 -23.45
CA GLY A 78 -19.00 14.27 -23.62
C GLY A 78 -19.39 14.21 -25.10
N ASN A 79 -18.96 15.19 -25.90
CA ASN A 79 -19.19 15.18 -27.35
C ASN A 79 -18.33 14.10 -28.03
N VAL A 80 -17.05 13.97 -27.67
CA VAL A 80 -16.18 12.91 -28.22
C VAL A 80 -16.76 11.52 -27.97
N TYR A 81 -17.24 11.27 -26.74
CA TYR A 81 -17.87 10.01 -26.37
C TYR A 81 -19.19 9.78 -27.12
N ASN A 82 -20.13 10.72 -27.05
CA ASN A 82 -21.48 10.52 -27.59
C ASN A 82 -21.53 10.52 -29.13
N ASP A 83 -20.67 11.30 -29.80
CA ASP A 83 -20.69 11.46 -31.26
C ASP A 83 -19.90 10.37 -32.00
N LEU A 84 -18.88 9.80 -31.37
CA LEU A 84 -17.97 8.85 -32.03
C LEU A 84 -17.84 7.52 -31.28
N ILE A 85 -17.32 7.55 -30.05
CA ILE A 85 -16.88 6.34 -29.36
C ILE A 85 -18.08 5.44 -29.02
N LYS A 86 -19.18 6.01 -28.54
CA LYS A 86 -20.42 5.28 -28.24
C LYS A 86 -21.07 4.69 -29.50
N PRO A 87 -21.20 5.42 -30.63
CA PRO A 87 -21.62 4.83 -31.91
C PRO A 87 -20.71 3.70 -32.41
N TRP A 88 -19.38 3.82 -32.26
CA TRP A 88 -18.45 2.75 -32.64
C TRP A 88 -18.64 1.51 -31.77
N SER A 89 -18.74 1.68 -30.45
CA SER A 89 -19.04 0.61 -29.49
C SER A 89 -20.30 -0.18 -29.86
N LYS A 90 -21.40 0.51 -30.21
CA LYS A 90 -22.66 -0.14 -30.61
C LYS A 90 -22.55 -1.03 -31.85
N ASN A 91 -21.55 -0.80 -32.69
CA ASN A 91 -21.31 -1.56 -33.92
C ASN A 91 -20.05 -2.43 -33.83
N ALA A 92 -19.39 -2.50 -32.66
CA ALA A 92 -18.12 -3.20 -32.49
C ALA A 92 -18.22 -4.70 -32.81
N ASP A 93 -19.36 -5.34 -32.50
CA ASP A 93 -19.62 -6.75 -32.84
C ASP A 93 -19.48 -7.05 -34.34
N SER A 94 -19.70 -6.06 -35.20
CA SER A 94 -19.63 -6.21 -36.66
C SER A 94 -18.25 -5.99 -37.25
N LEU A 95 -17.27 -5.55 -36.44
CA LEU A 95 -15.92 -5.25 -36.90
C LEU A 95 -15.09 -6.52 -37.14
N SER A 96 -14.05 -6.48 -37.97
CA SER A 96 -13.02 -7.53 -37.98
C SER A 96 -12.12 -7.47 -36.75
N SER A 97 -11.38 -8.54 -36.46
CA SER A 97 -10.44 -8.59 -35.33
C SER A 97 -9.29 -7.57 -35.48
N GLU A 98 -8.85 -7.32 -36.70
CA GLU A 98 -7.88 -6.23 -36.99
C GLU A 98 -8.49 -4.86 -36.67
N LYS A 99 -9.76 -4.63 -37.04
CA LYS A 99 -10.43 -3.35 -36.78
C LYS A 99 -10.81 -3.13 -35.32
N LEU A 100 -11.14 -4.19 -34.60
CA LEU A 100 -11.31 -4.15 -33.15
C LEU A 100 -10.00 -3.75 -32.48
N TYR A 101 -8.87 -4.35 -32.89
CA TYR A 101 -7.54 -3.95 -32.39
C TYR A 101 -7.22 -2.48 -32.71
N ASP A 102 -7.45 -2.04 -33.95
CA ASP A 102 -7.23 -0.65 -34.35
C ASP A 102 -7.99 0.33 -33.44
N LEU A 103 -9.25 0.01 -33.11
CA LEU A 103 -10.06 0.83 -32.22
C LEU A 103 -9.47 0.89 -30.80
N CYS A 104 -8.96 -0.24 -30.28
CA CYS A 104 -8.29 -0.29 -28.98
C CYS A 104 -7.01 0.54 -28.95
N ASP A 105 -6.16 0.36 -29.96
CA ASP A 105 -4.88 1.05 -30.12
C ASP A 105 -5.09 2.57 -30.18
N VAL A 106 -6.09 3.00 -30.93
CA VAL A 106 -6.45 4.41 -31.09
C VAL A 106 -7.00 5.02 -29.80
N ILE A 107 -7.90 4.33 -29.07
CA ILE A 107 -8.44 4.87 -27.81
C ILE A 107 -7.31 5.02 -26.78
N VAL A 108 -6.45 4.01 -26.63
CA VAL A 108 -5.32 4.12 -25.69
C VAL A 108 -4.35 5.22 -26.11
N LYS A 109 -4.05 5.36 -27.41
CA LYS A 109 -3.09 6.37 -27.85
C LYS A 109 -3.62 7.80 -27.80
N GLU A 110 -4.85 8.01 -28.24
CA GLU A 110 -5.43 9.34 -28.41
C GLU A 110 -6.15 9.83 -27.15
N VAL A 111 -6.65 8.93 -26.31
CA VAL A 111 -7.30 9.29 -25.03
C VAL A 111 -6.38 8.93 -23.86
N GLY A 112 -6.03 7.64 -23.74
CA GLY A 112 -5.26 7.11 -22.60
C GLY A 112 -3.83 7.64 -22.48
N MET A 113 -3.18 8.14 -23.53
CA MET A 113 -1.87 8.80 -23.40
C MET A 113 -1.96 10.31 -23.26
N GLN A 114 -3.18 10.86 -23.28
CA GLN A 114 -3.41 12.29 -23.26
C GLN A 114 -3.86 12.83 -21.89
N VAL A 115 -4.64 12.06 -21.14
CA VAL A 115 -5.15 12.37 -19.80
C VAL A 115 -4.03 12.30 -18.75
N ARG A 116 -4.03 13.18 -17.74
CA ARG A 116 -3.12 13.17 -16.58
C ARG A 116 -3.91 13.05 -15.26
N ASP A 117 -3.23 12.66 -14.17
CA ASP A 117 -3.82 12.59 -12.82
C ASP A 117 -4.59 13.85 -12.42
N GLU A 118 -4.04 15.04 -12.70
CA GLU A 118 -4.64 16.33 -12.34
C GLU A 118 -6.02 16.55 -13.00
N ASP A 119 -6.29 15.90 -14.15
CA ASP A 119 -7.57 15.97 -14.87
C ASP A 119 -8.70 15.20 -14.16
N PHE A 120 -8.37 14.29 -13.22
CA PHE A 120 -9.33 13.56 -12.38
C PHE A 120 -9.63 14.28 -11.04
N TYR A 121 -8.78 15.22 -10.62
CA TYR A 121 -8.85 15.91 -9.32
C TYR A 121 -9.40 17.35 -9.40
N GLY A 122 -10.04 17.74 -10.50
CA GLY A 122 -10.66 19.07 -10.61
C GLY A 122 -11.67 19.31 -9.48
N ASP A 123 -11.27 20.11 -8.49
CA ASP A 123 -12.11 20.52 -7.37
C ASP A 123 -13.47 21.01 -7.89
N ASP A 124 -14.49 20.36 -7.32
CA ASP A 124 -15.94 20.41 -7.48
C ASP A 124 -16.63 21.80 -7.36
N TRP A 125 -16.06 22.87 -7.92
CA TRP A 125 -16.64 24.22 -7.78
C TRP A 125 -17.31 24.82 -9.02
N TYR A 126 -17.11 24.28 -10.23
CA TYR A 126 -17.87 24.68 -11.42
C TYR A 126 -18.22 23.46 -12.24
N GLY A 127 -19.45 22.99 -12.08
CA GLY A 127 -19.95 21.74 -12.65
C GLY A 127 -19.76 21.62 -14.16
N ASP A 128 -18.99 20.60 -14.54
CA ASP A 128 -19.31 19.60 -15.56
C ASP A 128 -18.42 18.37 -15.24
N ASP A 129 -19.01 17.19 -15.01
CA ASP A 129 -18.30 15.95 -14.64
C ASP A 129 -17.51 15.38 -15.84
N PHE A 130 -16.31 15.91 -16.11
CA PHE A 130 -15.42 15.40 -17.16
C PHE A 130 -14.92 13.97 -16.87
N SER A 131 -14.76 13.61 -15.60
CA SER A 131 -14.32 12.28 -15.14
C SER A 131 -15.28 11.16 -15.57
N GLY A 132 -16.60 11.44 -15.63
CA GLY A 132 -17.62 10.45 -16.00
C GLY A 132 -17.53 10.00 -17.45
N TYR A 133 -17.29 10.90 -18.41
CA TYR A 133 -17.20 10.53 -19.81
C TYR A 133 -15.87 9.87 -20.18
N ILE A 134 -14.79 10.23 -19.50
CA ILE A 134 -13.51 9.50 -19.63
C ILE A 134 -13.69 8.06 -19.13
N GLN A 135 -14.37 7.87 -18.00
CA GLN A 135 -14.74 6.54 -17.51
C GLN A 135 -15.59 5.77 -18.55
N ASP A 136 -16.63 6.39 -19.10
CA ASP A 136 -17.47 5.77 -20.15
C ASP A 136 -16.65 5.35 -21.40
N ILE A 137 -15.61 6.12 -21.76
CA ILE A 137 -14.71 5.79 -22.87
C ILE A 137 -13.82 4.58 -22.51
N MET A 138 -13.31 4.53 -21.28
CA MET A 138 -12.53 3.39 -20.80
C MET A 138 -13.40 2.13 -20.69
N ASP A 139 -14.67 2.24 -20.31
CA ASP A 139 -15.63 1.13 -20.32
C ASP A 139 -15.86 0.62 -21.75
N VAL A 140 -15.92 1.51 -22.75
CA VAL A 140 -15.98 1.12 -24.16
C VAL A 140 -14.71 0.38 -24.59
N LEU A 141 -13.52 0.84 -24.18
CA LEU A 141 -12.27 0.14 -24.45
C LEU A 141 -12.30 -1.28 -23.87
N GLY A 142 -12.80 -1.45 -22.64
CA GLY A 142 -13.04 -2.76 -22.02
C GLY A 142 -13.91 -3.67 -22.88
N ASN A 143 -15.07 -3.16 -23.31
CA ASN A 143 -16.00 -3.92 -24.14
C ASN A 143 -15.42 -4.32 -25.51
N VAL A 144 -14.75 -3.40 -26.21
CA VAL A 144 -14.15 -3.67 -27.54
C VAL A 144 -13.04 -4.70 -27.43
N VAL A 145 -12.24 -4.64 -26.38
CA VAL A 145 -11.19 -5.62 -26.12
C VAL A 145 -11.79 -6.97 -25.77
N GLY A 146 -12.84 -7.01 -24.94
CA GLY A 146 -13.60 -8.23 -24.68
C GLY A 146 -14.11 -8.90 -25.97
N LEU A 147 -14.65 -8.12 -26.90
CA LEU A 147 -15.10 -8.60 -28.22
C LEU A 147 -13.97 -9.09 -29.11
N LEU A 148 -12.82 -8.40 -29.08
CA LEU A 148 -11.62 -8.87 -29.79
C LEU A 148 -11.20 -10.23 -29.26
N MET A 149 -11.27 -10.45 -27.96
CA MET A 149 -10.65 -11.60 -27.29
C MET A 149 -11.47 -12.89 -27.36
N ILE A 150 -12.79 -12.77 -27.57
CA ILE A 150 -13.67 -13.92 -27.84
C ILE A 150 -13.62 -14.38 -29.31
N ARG A 151 -12.83 -13.71 -30.16
CA ARG A 151 -12.70 -14.07 -31.58
C ARG A 151 -11.69 -15.20 -31.76
N GLU A 152 -12.12 -16.26 -32.44
CA GLU A 152 -11.27 -17.42 -32.73
C GLU A 152 -10.08 -17.09 -33.67
N ASP A 153 -10.11 -15.97 -34.39
CA ASP A 153 -9.14 -15.58 -35.42
C ASP A 153 -8.07 -14.56 -34.95
N VAL A 154 -7.98 -14.26 -33.64
CA VAL A 154 -6.95 -13.35 -33.11
C VAL A 154 -5.56 -13.98 -33.20
N SER A 155 -4.64 -13.31 -33.90
CA SER A 155 -3.26 -13.75 -34.04
C SER A 155 -2.40 -13.42 -32.83
N HIS A 156 -1.30 -14.17 -32.64
CA HIS A 156 -0.30 -13.85 -31.62
C HIS A 156 0.35 -12.47 -31.82
N ASP A 157 0.39 -11.96 -33.05
CA ASP A 157 0.93 -10.62 -33.35
C ASP A 157 0.04 -9.49 -32.79
N ILE A 158 -1.28 -9.67 -32.83
CA ILE A 158 -2.26 -8.74 -32.24
C ILE A 158 -2.11 -8.74 -30.71
N LEU A 159 -1.97 -9.92 -30.11
CA LEU A 159 -1.78 -10.08 -28.66
C LEU A 159 -0.47 -9.44 -28.17
N ASN A 160 0.65 -9.70 -28.86
CA ASN A 160 1.95 -9.08 -28.57
C ASN A 160 1.91 -7.55 -28.71
N SER A 161 1.05 -7.03 -29.58
CA SER A 161 0.91 -5.59 -29.80
C SER A 161 0.06 -4.94 -28.71
N LEU A 162 -1.00 -5.63 -28.23
CA LEU A 162 -1.75 -5.23 -27.03
C LEU A 162 -0.85 -5.19 -25.79
N GLU A 163 0.00 -6.19 -25.59
CA GLU A 163 0.93 -6.24 -24.45
C GLU A 163 1.89 -5.03 -24.45
N LYS A 164 2.48 -4.70 -25.60
CA LYS A 164 3.36 -3.52 -25.74
C LYS A 164 2.63 -2.21 -25.46
N LEU A 165 1.37 -2.13 -25.87
CA LEU A 165 0.54 -0.96 -25.69
C LEU A 165 0.18 -0.75 -24.20
N ILE A 166 -0.13 -1.83 -23.47
CA ILE A 166 -0.32 -1.82 -22.01
C ILE A 166 0.96 -1.36 -21.30
N LYS A 167 2.12 -1.89 -21.69
CA LYS A 167 3.44 -1.47 -21.14
C LYS A 167 3.73 0.01 -21.38
N ALA A 168 3.36 0.53 -22.55
CA ALA A 168 3.55 1.94 -22.89
C ALA A 168 2.62 2.87 -22.09
N ALA A 169 1.39 2.45 -21.82
CA ALA A 169 0.43 3.20 -21.03
C ALA A 169 0.84 3.29 -19.54
N LYS A 170 1.32 2.18 -18.95
CA LYS A 170 1.82 2.15 -17.57
C LYS A 170 3.05 3.02 -17.34
N LYS A 171 3.99 3.09 -18.30
CA LYS A 171 5.24 3.87 -18.17
C LYS A 171 5.05 5.39 -18.07
N LYS A 172 3.85 5.90 -18.36
CA LYS A 172 3.55 7.33 -18.39
C LYS A 172 2.78 7.84 -17.15
N ASP A 173 2.63 7.04 -16.10
CA ASP A 173 1.84 7.36 -14.90
C ASP A 173 0.40 7.83 -15.24
N VAL A 174 -0.20 7.29 -16.31
CA VAL A 174 -1.59 7.65 -16.69
C VAL A 174 -2.61 6.72 -16.02
N ILE A 175 -2.14 5.74 -15.25
CA ILE A 175 -2.96 4.66 -14.72
C ILE A 175 -2.54 4.32 -13.29
N ASP A 176 -2.66 5.29 -12.38
CA ASP A 176 -2.47 5.04 -10.95
C ASP A 176 -3.73 5.33 -10.11
N ASP A 177 -3.89 4.50 -9.09
CA ASP A 177 -4.80 4.53 -7.92
C ASP A 177 -6.33 4.72 -8.03
N TYR A 178 -6.93 5.26 -9.10
CA TYR A 178 -8.40 5.51 -9.13
C TYR A 178 -9.19 5.06 -10.36
N ILE A 179 -8.51 4.71 -11.45
CA ILE A 179 -9.16 3.89 -12.49
C ILE A 179 -9.31 2.51 -11.86
N GLY A 180 -10.53 1.96 -11.79
CA GLY A 180 -10.73 0.53 -11.51
C GLY A 180 -9.81 -0.24 -12.45
N SER A 181 -8.72 -0.77 -11.90
CA SER A 181 -7.42 -0.82 -12.56
C SER A 181 -7.45 -1.52 -13.92
N PRO A 182 -6.47 -1.31 -14.84
CA PRO A 182 -6.19 -2.22 -15.97
C PRO A 182 -6.15 -3.69 -15.55
N TYR A 183 -6.04 -3.98 -14.26
CA TYR A 183 -6.30 -5.27 -13.65
C TYR A 183 -7.74 -5.77 -13.81
N ASP A 184 -8.80 -4.99 -13.62
CA ASP A 184 -10.18 -5.42 -13.88
C ASP A 184 -10.41 -5.74 -15.37
N PHE A 185 -9.78 -4.94 -16.24
CA PHE A 185 -9.73 -5.16 -17.69
C PHE A 185 -8.98 -6.46 -18.08
N ILE A 186 -7.81 -6.73 -17.46
CA ILE A 186 -7.04 -7.97 -17.62
C ILE A 186 -7.75 -9.18 -16.98
N LEU A 187 -8.51 -8.96 -15.90
CA LEU A 187 -9.32 -9.99 -15.23
C LEU A 187 -10.55 -10.36 -16.06
N GLU A 188 -11.22 -9.40 -16.72
CA GLU A 188 -12.26 -9.68 -17.71
C GLU A 188 -11.70 -10.40 -18.94
N LEU A 189 -10.52 -9.98 -19.42
CA LEU A 189 -9.74 -10.64 -20.49
C LEU A 189 -9.47 -12.13 -20.21
N ILE A 190 -9.04 -12.46 -18.98
CA ILE A 190 -8.75 -13.83 -18.54
C ILE A 190 -10.05 -14.63 -18.30
N ALA A 191 -11.07 -14.00 -17.72
CA ALA A 191 -12.36 -14.64 -17.47
C ALA A 191 -13.16 -14.95 -18.76
N LEU A 192 -12.92 -14.19 -19.84
CA LEU A 192 -13.55 -14.37 -21.16
C LEU A 192 -12.87 -15.47 -22.01
N ARG A 193 -11.59 -15.78 -21.77
CA ARG A 193 -10.93 -16.97 -22.32
C ARG A 193 -11.29 -18.21 -21.52
N ARG A 194 -12.45 -18.80 -21.84
CA ARG A 194 -12.89 -20.10 -21.30
C ARG A 194 -12.09 -21.31 -21.80
N ASP A 195 -11.13 -21.13 -22.71
CA ASP A 195 -10.37 -22.23 -23.31
C ASP A 195 -8.91 -22.27 -22.81
N ASN A 196 -8.56 -23.43 -22.27
CA ASN A 196 -7.27 -23.84 -21.72
C ASN A 196 -6.08 -23.56 -22.67
N ASP A 197 -5.39 -22.43 -22.55
CA ASP A 197 -4.16 -22.20 -23.30
C ASP A 197 -2.96 -21.70 -22.47
N GLU A 198 -1.77 -22.16 -22.89
CA GLU A 198 -0.43 -21.82 -22.37
C GLU A 198 -0.19 -20.29 -22.38
N VAL A 199 -0.88 -19.57 -23.26
CA VAL A 199 -0.82 -18.12 -23.41
C VAL A 199 -1.39 -17.41 -22.19
N THR A 200 -2.51 -17.89 -21.64
CA THR A 200 -3.12 -17.28 -20.45
C THR A 200 -2.26 -17.49 -19.21
N CYS A 201 -1.59 -18.64 -19.09
CA CYS A 201 -0.55 -18.85 -18.07
C CYS A 201 0.64 -17.91 -18.25
N GLY A 202 1.11 -17.70 -19.49
CA GLY A 202 2.19 -16.76 -19.81
C GLY A 202 1.85 -15.30 -19.47
N ILE A 203 0.57 -14.90 -19.55
CA ILE A 203 0.10 -13.58 -19.11
C ILE A 203 0.23 -13.45 -17.58
N TYR A 204 -0.19 -14.46 -16.81
CA TYR A 204 0.02 -14.45 -15.37
C TYR A 204 1.50 -14.40 -14.99
N ASP A 205 2.35 -15.17 -15.68
CA ASP A 205 3.81 -15.15 -15.45
C ASP A 205 4.39 -13.76 -15.70
N ALA A 206 4.03 -13.11 -16.81
CA ALA A 206 4.45 -11.75 -17.09
C ALA A 206 3.95 -10.74 -16.02
N LEU A 207 2.72 -10.90 -15.52
CA LEU A 207 2.19 -10.04 -14.46
C LEU A 207 2.89 -10.25 -13.11
N ILE A 208 3.28 -11.48 -12.79
CA ILE A 208 4.02 -11.82 -11.56
C ILE A 208 5.45 -11.27 -11.65
N ASP A 209 6.14 -11.47 -12.78
CA ASP A 209 7.50 -11.00 -13.02
C ASP A 209 7.61 -9.47 -13.05
N GLU A 210 6.59 -8.78 -13.58
CA GLU A 210 6.58 -7.32 -13.72
C GLU A 210 6.05 -6.58 -12.47
N ASN A 211 5.21 -7.21 -11.65
CA ASN A 211 4.74 -6.66 -10.37
C ASN A 211 5.68 -7.07 -9.24
N LEU A 212 6.87 -6.48 -9.17
CA LEU A 212 7.77 -6.67 -8.04
C LEU A 212 7.21 -5.95 -6.79
N GLY A 213 6.82 -6.71 -5.76
CA GLY A 213 6.44 -6.16 -4.45
C GLY A 213 5.13 -6.71 -3.88
N ASP A 214 4.36 -5.85 -3.22
CA ASP A 214 3.20 -6.20 -2.39
C ASP A 214 2.01 -6.83 -3.16
N GLU A 215 1.93 -6.67 -4.49
CA GLU A 215 0.80 -7.17 -5.31
C GLU A 215 1.07 -8.52 -5.99
N ALA A 216 2.32 -8.99 -6.05
CA ALA A 216 2.69 -10.24 -6.73
C ALA A 216 1.91 -11.44 -6.17
N GLY A 217 1.76 -11.52 -4.85
CA GLY A 217 1.08 -12.63 -4.19
C GLY A 217 -0.38 -12.77 -4.61
N ALA A 218 -1.08 -11.65 -4.86
CA ALA A 218 -2.46 -11.67 -5.34
C ALA A 218 -2.56 -12.25 -6.77
N TRP A 219 -1.58 -11.97 -7.64
CA TRP A 219 -1.51 -12.53 -8.99
C TRP A 219 -1.23 -14.02 -8.99
N VAL A 220 -0.32 -14.48 -8.12
CA VAL A 220 -0.05 -15.91 -7.94
C VAL A 220 -1.32 -16.64 -7.47
N CYS A 221 -2.04 -16.10 -6.48
CA CYS A 221 -3.33 -16.65 -6.03
C CYS A 221 -4.36 -16.79 -7.17
N ARG A 222 -4.45 -15.78 -8.04
CA ARG A 222 -5.36 -15.81 -9.19
C ARG A 222 -4.94 -16.84 -10.23
N LYS A 223 -3.64 -16.98 -10.49
CA LYS A 223 -3.10 -18.02 -11.37
C LYS A 223 -3.44 -19.42 -10.84
N ILE A 224 -3.33 -19.66 -9.52
CA ILE A 224 -3.74 -20.92 -8.88
C ILE A 224 -5.23 -21.21 -9.17
N ASP A 225 -6.11 -20.23 -8.96
CA ASP A 225 -7.55 -20.39 -9.21
C ASP A 225 -7.86 -20.62 -10.69
N PHE A 226 -7.11 -19.99 -11.60
CA PHE A 226 -7.21 -20.25 -13.03
C PHE A 226 -6.82 -21.69 -13.38
N ILE A 227 -5.68 -22.20 -12.88
CA ILE A 227 -5.25 -23.59 -13.11
C ILE A 227 -6.32 -24.59 -12.64
N ARG A 228 -6.95 -24.33 -11.49
CA ARG A 228 -8.08 -25.14 -10.99
C ARG A 228 -9.29 -25.09 -11.91
N SER A 229 -9.61 -23.91 -12.45
CA SER A 229 -10.73 -23.76 -13.38
C SER A 229 -10.57 -24.61 -14.65
N MET A 230 -9.33 -24.95 -15.03
CA MET A 230 -9.00 -25.87 -16.12
C MET A 230 -9.16 -27.37 -15.74
N GLY A 231 -9.51 -27.66 -14.49
CA GLY A 231 -9.63 -29.03 -13.95
C GLY A 231 -8.28 -29.65 -13.54
N LEU A 232 -7.21 -28.86 -13.46
CA LEU A 232 -5.85 -29.30 -13.14
C LEU A 232 -5.54 -29.12 -11.65
N GLU A 233 -6.30 -29.79 -10.79
CA GLU A 233 -6.20 -29.60 -9.33
C GLU A 233 -4.80 -29.97 -8.78
N ASP A 234 -4.20 -31.07 -9.25
CA ASP A 234 -2.88 -31.51 -8.80
C ASP A 234 -1.77 -30.50 -9.16
N GLU A 235 -1.89 -29.85 -10.32
CA GLU A 235 -0.94 -28.83 -10.79
C GLU A 235 -1.10 -27.54 -10.00
N ALA A 236 -2.34 -27.10 -9.78
CA ALA A 236 -2.63 -25.93 -8.95
C ALA A 236 -2.11 -26.11 -7.53
N HIS A 237 -2.30 -27.30 -6.95
CA HIS A 237 -1.80 -27.62 -5.61
C HIS A 237 -0.28 -27.56 -5.56
N LYS A 238 0.41 -28.22 -6.49
CA LYS A 238 1.87 -28.18 -6.57
C LYS A 238 2.39 -26.74 -6.73
N TYR A 239 1.77 -25.96 -7.61
CA TYR A 239 2.16 -24.57 -7.84
C TYR A 239 1.99 -23.72 -6.57
N MET A 240 0.90 -23.92 -5.83
CA MET A 240 0.69 -23.26 -4.53
C MET A 240 1.76 -23.63 -3.49
N GLU A 241 2.25 -24.87 -3.47
CA GLU A 241 3.34 -25.30 -2.57
C GLU A 241 4.69 -24.66 -2.93
N ASP A 242 4.95 -24.53 -4.23
CA ASP A 242 6.18 -23.96 -4.78
C ASP A 242 6.25 -22.44 -4.49
N GLU A 243 5.11 -21.75 -4.51
CA GLU A 243 5.00 -20.29 -4.37
C GLU A 243 4.66 -19.80 -2.94
N ILE A 244 4.85 -20.63 -1.92
CA ILE A 244 4.54 -20.31 -0.51
C ILE A 244 5.34 -19.12 0.06
N GLU A 245 6.38 -18.67 -0.63
CA GLU A 245 7.13 -17.48 -0.22
C GLU A 245 6.31 -16.19 -0.25
N TYR A 246 5.24 -16.17 -1.06
CA TYR A 246 4.26 -15.10 -1.10
C TYR A 246 3.25 -15.22 0.06
N PRO A 247 3.11 -14.20 0.92
CA PRO A 247 2.18 -14.22 2.05
C PRO A 247 0.73 -14.53 1.68
N ASP A 248 0.22 -13.99 0.57
CA ASP A 248 -1.15 -14.21 0.10
C ASP A 248 -1.40 -15.67 -0.28
N VAL A 249 -0.42 -16.31 -0.92
CA VAL A 249 -0.46 -17.73 -1.29
C VAL A 249 -0.48 -18.60 -0.05
N CYS A 250 0.40 -18.30 0.92
CA CYS A 250 0.39 -18.97 2.22
C CYS A 250 -0.97 -18.83 2.93
N LEU A 251 -1.57 -17.63 2.94
CA LEU A 251 -2.86 -17.42 3.58
C LEU A 251 -4.00 -18.15 2.84
N LYS A 252 -3.98 -18.17 1.50
CA LYS A 252 -4.92 -18.94 0.69
C LYS A 252 -4.83 -20.43 1.02
N TYR A 253 -3.62 -20.99 0.99
CA TYR A 253 -3.40 -22.40 1.30
C TYR A 253 -3.81 -22.73 2.75
N TYR A 254 -3.47 -21.87 3.71
CA TYR A 254 -3.92 -22.00 5.09
C TYR A 254 -5.45 -22.11 5.21
N ASN A 255 -6.19 -21.21 4.57
CA ASN A 255 -7.66 -21.21 4.62
C ASN A 255 -8.28 -22.46 3.95
N GLU A 256 -7.67 -22.97 2.90
CA GLU A 256 -8.09 -24.21 2.24
C GLU A 256 -7.91 -25.41 3.17
N LEU A 257 -6.76 -25.51 3.86
CA LEU A 257 -6.52 -26.55 4.86
C LEU A 257 -7.52 -26.48 6.01
N LEU A 258 -7.86 -25.28 6.49
CA LEU A 258 -8.89 -25.11 7.52
C LEU A 258 -10.27 -25.55 7.03
N THR A 259 -10.63 -25.21 5.79
CA THR A 259 -11.91 -25.61 5.19
C THR A 259 -12.02 -27.13 5.05
N ALA A 260 -10.90 -27.80 4.78
CA ALA A 260 -10.81 -29.26 4.73
C ALA A 260 -10.74 -29.92 6.12
N GLY A 261 -10.55 -29.15 7.20
CA GLY A 261 -10.35 -29.67 8.56
C GLY A 261 -8.93 -30.19 8.84
N ASN A 262 -7.96 -29.91 7.97
CA ASN A 262 -6.57 -30.37 8.04
C ASN A 262 -5.70 -29.41 8.89
N TRP A 263 -6.06 -29.23 10.16
CA TRP A 263 -5.36 -28.28 11.03
C TRP A 263 -3.89 -28.64 11.30
N GLN A 264 -3.51 -29.93 11.30
CA GLN A 264 -2.10 -30.32 11.46
C GLN A 264 -1.23 -29.81 10.31
N GLU A 265 -1.71 -29.96 9.07
CA GLU A 265 -1.02 -29.48 7.87
C GLU A 265 -0.97 -27.95 7.87
N ALA A 266 -2.03 -27.28 8.33
CA ALA A 266 -2.03 -25.83 8.49
C ALA A 266 -0.95 -25.34 9.47
N ILE A 267 -0.70 -26.06 10.57
CA ILE A 267 0.41 -25.75 11.49
C ILE A 267 1.77 -25.91 10.80
N VAL A 268 1.97 -27.00 10.06
CA VAL A 268 3.22 -27.25 9.30
C VAL A 268 3.46 -26.14 8.27
N LEU A 269 2.42 -25.72 7.58
CA LEU A 269 2.45 -24.61 6.62
C LEU A 269 2.90 -23.31 7.29
N LEU A 270 2.29 -22.94 8.42
CA LEU A 270 2.63 -21.72 9.16
C LEU A 270 4.07 -21.74 9.69
N ASP A 271 4.60 -22.89 10.10
CA ASP A 271 6.01 -23.02 10.50
C ASP A 271 6.97 -22.83 9.32
N LYS A 272 6.60 -23.32 8.14
CA LYS A 272 7.35 -23.10 6.90
C LYS A 272 7.35 -21.62 6.52
N ALA A 273 6.18 -20.97 6.52
CA ALA A 273 6.04 -19.54 6.24
C ALA A 273 6.81 -18.66 7.23
N GLN A 274 6.75 -18.99 8.53
CA GLN A 274 7.52 -18.28 9.55
C GLN A 274 9.03 -18.43 9.34
N THR A 275 9.50 -19.61 8.92
CA THR A 275 10.91 -19.84 8.61
C THR A 275 11.38 -19.01 7.40
N ILE A 276 10.55 -18.90 6.36
CA ILE A 276 10.84 -18.05 5.19
C ILE A 276 10.94 -16.58 5.61
N LYS A 277 10.00 -16.11 6.45
CA LYS A 277 10.02 -14.76 7.02
C LYS A 277 11.28 -14.51 7.85
N ASP A 278 11.62 -15.43 8.75
CA ASP A 278 12.80 -15.32 9.63
C ASP A 278 14.12 -15.28 8.84
N ASN A 279 14.16 -15.89 7.65
CA ASN A 279 15.30 -15.85 6.73
C ASN A 279 15.41 -14.55 5.91
N GLY A 280 14.52 -13.58 6.14
CA GLY A 280 14.61 -12.25 5.53
C GLY A 280 14.05 -12.16 4.11
N SER A 281 13.02 -12.95 3.78
CA SER A 281 12.31 -12.82 2.50
C SER A 281 11.76 -11.40 2.29
N TYR A 282 11.96 -10.87 1.08
CA TYR A 282 11.58 -9.51 0.70
C TYR A 282 10.07 -9.30 0.50
N PHE A 283 9.29 -10.39 0.44
CA PHE A 283 7.83 -10.34 0.26
C PHE A 283 7.06 -10.08 1.57
N TYR A 284 7.76 -10.07 2.71
CA TYR A 284 7.14 -9.90 4.02
C TYR A 284 7.15 -8.43 4.44
N SER A 285 5.96 -7.83 4.48
CA SER A 285 5.75 -6.45 4.91
C SER A 285 5.10 -6.39 6.30
N PRO A 286 5.03 -5.22 6.95
CA PRO A 286 4.29 -5.04 8.19
C PRO A 286 2.79 -5.37 8.08
N ARG A 287 2.24 -5.47 6.86
CA ARG A 287 0.83 -5.84 6.60
C ARG A 287 0.63 -7.35 6.53
N THR A 288 1.69 -8.14 6.41
CA THR A 288 1.62 -9.61 6.39
C THR A 288 1.03 -10.14 7.70
N PRO A 289 0.09 -11.11 7.65
CA PRO A 289 -0.43 -11.74 8.85
C PRO A 289 0.68 -12.28 9.77
N ASN A 290 0.42 -12.25 11.07
CA ASN A 290 1.34 -12.83 12.05
C ASN A 290 1.11 -14.35 12.09
N TRP A 291 1.96 -15.10 11.40
CA TRP A 291 1.88 -16.57 11.32
C TRP A 291 1.89 -17.25 12.69
N LEU A 292 2.67 -16.71 13.63
CA LEU A 292 2.71 -17.23 14.99
C LEU A 292 1.38 -17.03 15.72
N GLU A 293 0.64 -15.95 15.46
CA GLU A 293 -0.69 -15.73 16.04
C GLU A 293 -1.73 -16.67 15.42
N LEU A 294 -1.71 -16.86 14.10
CA LEU A 294 -2.58 -17.85 13.45
C LEU A 294 -2.30 -19.26 13.96
N LYS A 295 -1.02 -19.62 14.13
CA LYS A 295 -0.61 -20.89 14.73
C LYS A 295 -1.10 -20.99 16.18
N GLN A 296 -1.03 -19.90 16.94
CA GLN A 296 -1.52 -19.88 18.32
C GLN A 296 -3.02 -20.17 18.40
N GLN A 297 -3.83 -19.64 17.47
CA GLN A 297 -5.27 -19.91 17.42
C GLN A 297 -5.55 -21.41 17.22
N LEU A 298 -4.87 -22.05 16.26
CA LEU A 298 -5.01 -23.49 16.05
C LEU A 298 -4.54 -24.32 17.24
N LEU A 299 -3.42 -23.92 17.86
CA LEU A 299 -2.89 -24.63 19.02
C LEU A 299 -3.80 -24.51 20.25
N VAL A 300 -4.54 -23.41 20.41
CA VAL A 300 -5.53 -23.28 21.48
C VAL A 300 -6.68 -24.29 21.32
N GLU A 301 -7.10 -24.56 20.08
CA GLU A 301 -8.22 -25.46 19.79
C GLU A 301 -7.82 -26.93 19.73
N HIS A 302 -6.63 -27.22 19.20
CA HIS A 302 -6.22 -28.58 18.82
C HIS A 302 -4.86 -29.02 19.36
N GLY A 303 -4.03 -28.08 19.80
CA GLY A 303 -2.65 -28.33 20.20
C GLY A 303 -2.51 -28.84 21.64
N THR A 304 -1.34 -29.40 21.91
CA THR A 304 -0.91 -29.75 23.28
C THR A 304 -0.56 -28.48 24.08
N LEU A 305 -0.51 -28.60 25.41
CA LEU A 305 -0.10 -27.51 26.29
C LEU A 305 1.33 -27.06 25.98
N GLU A 306 2.23 -28.01 25.71
CA GLU A 306 3.63 -27.78 25.40
C GLU A 306 3.80 -26.97 24.10
N GLU A 307 3.06 -27.34 23.04
CA GLU A 307 3.12 -26.62 21.76
C GLU A 307 2.60 -25.18 21.91
N ARG A 308 1.52 -24.98 22.66
CA ARG A 308 0.97 -23.65 22.96
C ARG A 308 1.96 -22.78 23.70
N ILE A 309 2.63 -23.33 24.72
CA ILE A 309 3.63 -22.60 25.51
C ILE A 309 4.81 -22.21 24.62
N GLU A 310 5.33 -23.13 23.81
CA GLU A 310 6.49 -22.85 22.97
C GLU A 310 6.20 -21.79 21.90
N ASN A 311 5.02 -21.84 21.28
CA ASN A 311 4.62 -20.82 20.31
C ASN A 311 4.40 -19.44 20.96
N LEU A 312 3.85 -19.39 22.18
CA LEU A 312 3.74 -18.14 22.95
C LEU A 312 5.10 -17.55 23.35
N LYS A 313 6.11 -18.38 23.64
CA LYS A 313 7.48 -17.89 23.86
C LYS A 313 8.01 -17.20 22.61
N ARG A 314 7.83 -17.80 21.43
CA ARG A 314 8.22 -17.18 20.15
C ARG A 314 7.49 -15.86 19.92
N LEU A 315 6.18 -15.81 20.17
CA LEU A 315 5.39 -14.57 20.10
C LEU A 315 5.90 -13.49 21.05
N PHE A 316 6.22 -13.86 22.29
CA PHE A 316 6.80 -12.96 23.27
C PHE A 316 8.14 -12.36 22.79
N HIS A 317 9.03 -13.18 22.22
CA HIS A 317 10.31 -12.70 21.72
C HIS A 317 10.19 -11.83 20.47
N ASN A 318 9.29 -12.19 19.53
CA ASN A 318 9.14 -11.50 18.25
C ASN A 318 8.24 -10.25 18.27
N SER A 319 7.48 -10.03 19.35
CA SER A 319 6.58 -8.86 19.44
C SER A 319 7.27 -7.60 19.95
N TYR A 320 7.01 -6.46 19.32
CA TYR A 320 7.49 -5.15 19.82
C TYR A 320 6.55 -4.52 20.85
N ASN A 321 5.22 -4.61 20.65
CA ASN A 321 4.24 -3.86 21.44
C ASN A 321 3.31 -4.74 22.29
N ASP A 322 3.24 -6.05 22.02
CA ASP A 322 2.25 -6.94 22.64
C ASP A 322 2.87 -7.98 23.59
N LYS A 323 4.12 -7.77 24.05
CA LYS A 323 4.80 -8.70 24.97
C LYS A 323 3.96 -8.98 26.22
N GLU A 324 3.26 -7.98 26.75
CA GLU A 324 2.39 -8.13 27.93
C GLU A 324 1.26 -9.15 27.69
N LYS A 325 0.61 -9.10 26.51
CA LYS A 325 -0.44 -10.05 26.13
C LYS A 325 0.05 -11.49 26.23
N TYR A 326 1.22 -11.79 25.64
CA TYR A 326 1.76 -13.15 25.63
C TYR A 326 2.30 -13.57 27.00
N TYR A 327 2.88 -12.64 27.75
CA TYR A 327 3.34 -12.90 29.12
C TYR A 327 2.19 -13.34 30.03
N ARG A 328 1.03 -12.66 29.95
CA ARG A 328 -0.18 -13.03 30.69
C ARG A 328 -0.66 -14.44 30.33
N GLN A 329 -0.75 -14.74 29.04
CA GLN A 329 -1.15 -16.09 28.59
C GLN A 329 -0.18 -17.17 29.05
N LEU A 330 1.14 -16.90 29.02
CA LEU A 330 2.14 -17.83 29.54
C LEU A 330 1.98 -18.05 31.05
N LYS A 331 1.71 -16.99 31.82
CA LYS A 331 1.49 -17.05 33.27
C LYS A 331 0.26 -17.86 33.67
N GLU A 332 -0.76 -17.87 32.82
CA GLU A 332 -1.98 -18.68 33.02
C GLU A 332 -1.76 -20.17 32.69
N LEU A 333 -0.87 -20.48 31.74
CA LEU A 333 -0.65 -21.84 31.24
C LEU A 333 0.45 -22.61 31.97
N VAL A 334 1.45 -21.91 32.51
CA VAL A 334 2.57 -22.53 33.21
C VAL A 334 2.20 -22.74 34.69
N ASP A 335 2.43 -23.95 35.19
CA ASP A 335 2.18 -24.28 36.59
C ASP A 335 2.90 -23.32 37.55
N ALA A 336 2.22 -22.93 38.63
CA ALA A 336 2.71 -21.93 39.57
C ALA A 336 4.04 -22.32 40.25
N ASP A 337 4.29 -23.63 40.43
CA ASP A 337 5.54 -24.17 40.98
C ASP A 337 6.73 -24.05 40.01
N ARG A 338 6.46 -23.97 38.70
CA ARG A 338 7.46 -23.84 37.63
C ARG A 338 7.59 -22.42 37.09
N TRP A 339 6.64 -21.54 37.42
CA TRP A 339 6.58 -20.17 36.90
C TRP A 339 7.88 -19.39 37.13
N ASN A 340 8.45 -19.46 38.34
CA ASN A 340 9.65 -18.71 38.69
C ASN A 340 10.84 -19.04 37.76
N GLU A 341 11.16 -20.32 37.58
CA GLU A 341 12.21 -20.76 36.67
C GLU A 341 11.87 -20.41 35.21
N PHE A 342 10.60 -20.55 34.84
CA PHE A 342 10.13 -20.31 33.48
C PHE A 342 10.29 -18.85 33.06
N TYR A 343 9.77 -17.88 33.81
CA TYR A 343 9.85 -16.48 33.40
C TYR A 343 11.29 -15.97 33.48
N HIS A 344 12.11 -16.48 34.40
CA HIS A 344 13.54 -16.15 34.44
C HIS A 344 14.23 -16.53 33.13
N ASN A 345 14.00 -17.75 32.66
CA ASN A 345 14.52 -18.20 31.37
C ASN A 345 13.98 -17.32 30.22
N LEU A 346 12.67 -17.06 30.20
CA LEU A 346 12.01 -16.23 29.19
C LEU A 346 12.63 -14.83 29.09
N LEU A 347 12.73 -14.11 30.22
CA LEU A 347 13.22 -12.74 30.25
C LEU A 347 14.73 -12.66 29.99
N SER A 348 15.51 -13.67 30.40
CA SER A 348 16.96 -13.72 30.15
C SER A 348 17.33 -13.86 28.67
N ASN A 349 16.43 -14.40 27.86
CA ASN A 349 16.63 -14.62 26.43
C ASN A 349 16.13 -13.43 25.57
N VAL A 350 15.68 -12.34 26.18
CA VAL A 350 15.32 -11.12 25.45
C VAL A 350 16.60 -10.39 25.00
N THR A 351 16.69 -10.14 23.69
CA THR A 351 17.85 -9.50 23.05
C THR A 351 17.43 -8.24 22.29
N GLY A 352 18.29 -7.21 22.23
CA GLY A 352 18.01 -5.99 21.48
C GLY A 352 18.69 -4.74 22.02
N TYR A 353 18.39 -3.57 21.45
CA TYR A 353 18.97 -2.28 21.89
C TYR A 353 18.32 -1.73 23.17
N LYS A 354 17.07 -2.13 23.48
CA LYS A 354 16.28 -1.60 24.61
C LYS A 354 15.80 -2.69 25.58
N VAL A 355 16.58 -3.75 25.76
CA VAL A 355 16.21 -4.92 26.60
C VAL A 355 15.69 -4.52 27.98
N LEU A 356 16.36 -3.59 28.68
CA LEU A 356 15.91 -3.14 30.00
C LEU A 356 14.48 -2.59 29.96
N ASP A 357 14.15 -1.75 28.98
CA ASP A 357 12.82 -1.17 28.85
C ASP A 357 11.76 -2.21 28.47
N GLU A 358 12.16 -3.25 27.73
CA GLU A 358 11.27 -4.33 27.32
C GLU A 358 10.95 -5.30 28.47
N ILE A 359 11.89 -5.54 29.40
CA ILE A 359 11.70 -6.53 30.47
C ILE A 359 11.36 -5.94 31.84
N ALA A 360 11.71 -4.67 32.10
CA ALA A 360 11.49 -4.05 33.42
C ALA A 360 10.05 -4.10 33.93
N PRO A 361 8.99 -3.92 33.11
CA PRO A 361 7.61 -4.06 33.58
C PRO A 361 7.34 -5.44 34.19
N PHE A 362 7.86 -6.50 33.59
CA PHE A 362 7.70 -7.87 34.08
C PHE A 362 8.52 -8.11 35.35
N LEU A 363 9.74 -7.58 35.43
CA LEU A 363 10.54 -7.67 36.67
C LEU A 363 9.86 -6.96 37.85
N ILE A 364 9.25 -5.81 37.61
CA ILE A 364 8.50 -5.07 38.63
C ILE A 364 7.27 -5.87 39.07
N GLU A 365 6.54 -6.47 38.12
CA GLU A 365 5.39 -7.31 38.43
C GLU A 365 5.76 -8.53 39.29
N GLU A 366 6.86 -9.21 38.95
CA GLU A 366 7.33 -10.41 39.67
C GLU A 366 8.08 -10.08 40.97
N GLY A 367 8.32 -8.80 41.27
CA GLY A 367 9.07 -8.37 42.45
C GLY A 367 10.58 -8.61 42.37
N GLU A 368 11.13 -8.81 41.16
CA GLU A 368 12.53 -9.08 40.87
C GLU A 368 13.39 -7.79 40.90
N PHE A 369 13.33 -7.09 42.03
CA PHE A 369 13.98 -5.78 42.20
C PHE A 369 15.51 -5.87 42.20
N ASP A 370 16.10 -6.95 42.69
CA ASP A 370 17.56 -7.18 42.64
C ASP A 370 18.06 -7.30 41.19
N TRP A 371 17.31 -8.01 40.35
CA TRP A 371 17.62 -8.13 38.93
C TRP A 371 17.44 -6.79 38.23
N LEU A 372 16.33 -6.09 38.47
CA LEU A 372 16.11 -4.75 37.91
C LEU A 372 17.24 -3.78 38.29
N PHE A 373 17.63 -3.76 39.57
CA PHE A 373 18.72 -2.91 40.06
C PHE A 373 20.06 -3.23 39.39
N ARG A 374 20.39 -4.53 39.21
CA ARG A 374 21.59 -4.95 38.48
C ARG A 374 21.60 -4.39 37.05
N LEU A 375 20.49 -4.52 36.32
CA LEU A 375 20.41 -4.03 34.94
C LEU A 375 20.52 -2.50 34.84
N VAL A 376 19.87 -1.77 35.75
CA VAL A 376 20.00 -0.30 35.84
C VAL A 376 21.46 0.08 36.12
N SER A 377 22.11 -0.61 37.07
CA SER A 377 23.51 -0.38 37.42
C SER A 377 24.45 -0.63 36.24
N GLU A 378 24.26 -1.74 35.51
CA GLU A 378 25.02 -2.06 34.30
C GLU A 378 24.81 -1.03 33.19
N SER A 379 23.58 -0.55 32.98
CA SER A 379 23.28 0.50 31.99
C SER A 379 24.05 1.79 32.31
N THR A 380 24.02 2.23 33.57
CA THR A 380 24.72 3.45 34.00
C THR A 380 26.24 3.29 34.05
N ALA A 381 26.75 2.06 34.18
CA ALA A 381 28.18 1.78 34.07
C ALA A 381 28.66 1.87 32.61
N LYS A 382 27.83 1.45 31.64
CA LYS A 382 28.11 1.57 30.21
C LYS A 382 28.05 3.02 29.73
N ASP A 383 27.04 3.77 30.18
CA ASP A 383 26.94 5.21 29.93
C ASP A 383 26.76 5.98 31.25
N SER A 384 27.87 6.51 31.76
CA SER A 384 27.86 7.31 32.99
C SER A 384 27.05 8.61 32.90
N THR A 385 26.68 9.07 31.70
CA THR A 385 25.86 10.27 31.47
C THR A 385 24.38 9.97 31.34
N ASP A 386 23.97 8.70 31.30
CA ASP A 386 22.58 8.29 31.29
C ASP A 386 21.98 8.36 32.69
N TYR A 387 21.47 9.55 33.05
CA TYR A 387 20.72 9.76 34.28
C TYR A 387 19.23 9.41 34.13
N ARG A 388 18.72 9.20 32.91
CA ARG A 388 17.29 8.98 32.68
C ARG A 388 16.88 7.56 32.96
N THR A 389 17.72 6.58 32.62
CA THR A 389 17.48 5.18 33.00
C THR A 389 17.32 5.00 34.51
N PRO A 390 18.27 5.44 35.38
CA PRO A 390 18.08 5.30 36.81
C PRO A 390 16.91 6.15 37.34
N LEU A 391 16.64 7.32 36.75
CA LEU A 391 15.47 8.13 37.11
C LEU A 391 14.15 7.39 36.83
N LYS A 392 14.03 6.76 35.67
CA LYS A 392 12.83 6.03 35.24
C LYS A 392 12.44 4.91 36.22
N TYR A 393 13.44 4.22 36.78
CA TYR A 393 13.21 3.08 37.68
C TYR A 393 13.37 3.38 39.17
N ALA A 394 13.70 4.63 39.54
CA ALA A 394 13.89 5.03 40.94
C ALA A 394 12.66 4.78 41.82
N GLY A 395 11.46 5.06 41.31
CA GLY A 395 10.22 4.81 42.05
C GLY A 395 10.02 3.33 42.41
N ALA A 396 10.26 2.43 41.45
CA ALA A 396 10.12 0.99 41.64
C ALA A 396 11.18 0.43 42.61
N LEU A 397 12.41 0.93 42.52
CA LEU A 397 13.54 0.46 43.34
C LEU A 397 13.62 1.10 44.73
N ARG A 398 12.77 2.10 45.01
CA ARG A 398 12.81 2.90 46.24
C ARG A 398 12.74 2.05 47.52
N GLN A 399 11.92 1.01 47.54
CA GLN A 399 11.70 0.23 48.77
C GLN A 399 12.86 -0.73 49.08
N THR A 400 13.59 -1.15 48.07
CA THR A 400 14.59 -2.23 48.16
C THR A 400 16.05 -1.74 48.04
N HIS A 401 16.30 -0.67 47.28
CA HIS A 401 17.65 -0.24 46.86
C HIS A 401 17.81 1.29 46.98
N PHE A 402 17.23 1.90 48.01
CA PHE A 402 17.12 3.36 48.12
C PHE A 402 18.48 4.06 48.10
N GLU A 403 19.41 3.62 48.95
CA GLU A 403 20.71 4.27 49.16
C GLU A 403 21.61 4.13 47.92
N GLU A 404 21.60 2.95 47.30
CA GLU A 404 22.35 2.67 46.08
C GLU A 404 21.81 3.48 44.90
N MET A 405 20.48 3.56 44.76
CA MET A 405 19.85 4.39 43.73
C MET A 405 20.13 5.88 43.96
N GLN A 406 20.12 6.36 45.20
CA GLN A 406 20.53 7.73 45.51
C GLN A 406 21.95 8.02 45.01
N ALA A 407 22.90 7.12 45.29
CA ALA A 407 24.28 7.28 44.84
C ALA A 407 24.39 7.29 43.30
N ILE A 408 23.66 6.41 42.60
CA ILE A 408 23.63 6.35 41.14
C ILE A 408 23.03 7.63 40.55
N LEU A 409 21.91 8.12 41.07
CA LEU A 409 21.24 9.34 40.61
C LEU A 409 22.17 10.55 40.75
N ILE A 410 22.79 10.75 41.92
CA ILE A 410 23.73 11.85 42.15
C ILE A 410 24.89 11.78 41.15
N ARG A 411 25.50 10.59 41.00
CA ARG A 411 26.64 10.37 40.11
C ARG A 411 26.29 10.68 38.65
N THR A 412 25.22 10.08 38.13
CA THR A 412 24.84 10.16 36.72
C THR A 412 24.33 11.55 36.33
N VAL A 413 23.54 12.21 37.20
CA VAL A 413 23.10 13.58 36.96
C VAL A 413 24.28 14.55 36.91
N ARG A 414 25.24 14.43 37.84
CA ARG A 414 26.45 15.26 37.85
C ARG A 414 27.30 15.03 36.59
N ALA A 415 27.47 13.77 36.17
CA ALA A 415 28.19 13.42 34.95
C ALA A 415 27.50 13.97 33.69
N TYR A 416 26.18 13.84 33.58
CA TYR A 416 25.39 14.42 32.49
C TYR A 416 25.57 15.94 32.42
N ALA A 417 25.46 16.64 33.55
CA ALA A 417 25.63 18.09 33.61
C ALA A 417 27.04 18.50 33.15
N ALA A 418 28.08 17.75 33.53
CA ALA A 418 29.46 18.02 33.12
C ALA A 418 29.66 17.88 31.60
N ASP A 419 29.09 16.86 30.97
CA ASP A 419 29.16 16.66 29.52
C ASP A 419 28.32 17.68 28.72
N ARG A 420 27.11 17.96 29.21
CA ARG A 420 26.13 18.75 28.46
C ARG A 420 26.24 20.24 28.70
N PHE A 421 26.74 20.68 29.85
CA PHE A 421 26.83 22.10 30.24
C PHE A 421 28.27 22.64 30.45
N PRO A 422 29.31 22.20 29.70
CA PRO A 422 30.69 22.67 29.92
C PRO A 422 30.84 24.15 29.52
N PRO A 423 31.69 24.97 30.17
CA PRO A 423 31.68 26.44 30.07
C PRO A 423 31.62 27.04 28.66
N LYS A 424 32.24 26.40 27.67
CA LYS A 424 32.37 26.92 26.30
C LYS A 424 31.27 26.45 25.32
N LYS A 425 30.36 25.57 25.75
CA LYS A 425 29.31 25.00 24.89
C LYS A 425 28.05 25.86 24.94
N LYS A 426 27.57 26.31 23.78
CA LYS A 426 26.23 26.90 23.64
C LYS A 426 25.20 25.78 23.78
N VAL A 427 24.23 25.97 24.66
CA VAL A 427 23.18 25.00 24.96
C VAL A 427 21.84 25.69 24.78
N ASN A 428 20.91 25.04 24.07
CA ASN A 428 19.56 25.56 23.87
C ASN A 428 18.82 25.62 25.21
N SER A 429 18.07 26.69 25.46
CA SER A 429 17.30 26.90 26.69
C SER A 429 16.29 25.78 26.94
N SER A 430 15.72 25.20 25.88
CA SER A 430 14.80 24.06 25.98
C SER A 430 15.41 22.84 26.69
N LYS A 431 16.73 22.61 26.54
CA LYS A 431 17.41 21.50 27.22
C LYS A 431 17.45 21.68 28.74
N TYR A 432 17.52 22.92 29.23
CA TYR A 432 17.47 23.18 30.66
C TYR A 432 16.08 22.94 31.23
N SER A 433 15.03 23.23 30.46
CA SER A 433 13.64 22.97 30.87
C SER A 433 13.36 21.46 31.01
N TYR A 434 13.80 20.63 30.05
CA TYR A 434 13.68 19.17 30.18
C TYR A 434 14.47 18.64 31.37
N PHE A 435 15.72 19.10 31.54
CA PHE A 435 16.55 18.69 32.67
C PHE A 435 15.94 19.09 34.02
N ARG A 436 15.34 20.29 34.10
CA ARG A 436 14.60 20.75 35.28
C ARG A 436 13.41 19.83 35.57
N ALA A 437 12.58 19.50 34.57
CA ALA A 437 11.42 18.63 34.75
C ALA A 437 11.83 17.23 35.24
N ASP A 438 12.91 16.68 34.66
CA ASP A 438 13.47 15.40 35.10
C ASP A 438 13.92 15.47 36.57
N LEU A 439 14.57 16.57 37.00
CA LEU A 439 14.93 16.78 38.40
C LEU A 439 13.73 16.99 39.32
N GLU A 440 12.67 17.66 38.87
CA GLU A 440 11.44 17.86 39.65
C GLU A 440 10.79 16.54 40.04
N SER A 441 10.79 15.57 39.13
CA SER A 441 10.20 14.24 39.36
C SER A 441 10.86 13.46 40.52
N LEU A 442 12.12 13.75 40.87
CA LEU A 442 12.81 13.06 41.98
C LEU A 442 12.06 13.17 43.31
N SER A 443 11.42 14.32 43.57
CA SER A 443 10.65 14.50 44.80
C SER A 443 9.45 13.55 44.85
N GLU A 444 8.73 13.43 43.74
CA GLU A 444 7.56 12.56 43.59
C GLU A 444 7.95 11.08 43.70
N LEU A 445 9.16 10.73 43.24
CA LEU A 445 9.74 9.39 43.37
C LEU A 445 10.29 9.09 44.78
N GLY A 446 10.17 10.01 45.75
CA GLY A 446 10.61 9.82 47.13
C GLY A 446 12.07 10.21 47.41
N TYR A 447 12.72 10.89 46.47
CA TYR A 447 14.11 11.32 46.54
C TYR A 447 14.25 12.83 46.78
N ALA A 448 13.35 13.43 47.56
CA ALA A 448 13.33 14.88 47.81
C ALA A 448 14.64 15.44 48.40
N LYS A 449 15.28 14.71 49.33
CA LYS A 449 16.59 15.09 49.90
C LYS A 449 17.69 15.03 48.85
N THR A 450 17.69 13.99 48.01
CA THR A 450 18.63 13.83 46.89
C THR A 450 18.44 14.92 45.84
N GLN A 451 17.20 15.28 45.52
CA GLN A 451 16.88 16.40 44.62
C GLN A 451 17.50 17.70 45.13
N LYS A 452 17.31 18.01 46.43
CA LYS A 452 17.91 19.19 47.06
C LYS A 452 19.43 19.18 46.94
N GLU A 453 20.09 18.08 47.30
CA GLU A 453 21.55 17.96 47.20
C GLU A 453 22.06 18.18 45.76
N ILE A 454 21.40 17.57 44.77
CA ILE A 454 21.75 17.72 43.36
C ILE A 454 21.58 19.17 42.91
N VAL A 455 20.43 19.80 43.22
CA VAL A 455 20.14 21.17 42.80
C VAL A 455 21.11 22.17 43.43
N GLU A 456 21.42 22.04 44.72
CA GLU A 456 22.39 22.88 45.42
C GLU A 456 23.78 22.77 44.80
N PHE A 457 24.24 21.54 44.53
CA PHE A 457 25.51 21.29 43.83
C PHE A 457 25.54 21.97 42.45
N LEU A 458 24.49 21.80 41.65
CA LEU A 458 24.42 22.35 40.30
C LEU A 458 24.39 23.89 40.30
N LEU A 459 23.69 24.51 41.25
CA LEU A 459 23.67 25.97 41.41
C LEU A 459 25.04 26.55 41.76
N GLN A 460 25.82 25.82 42.57
CA GLN A 460 27.19 26.21 42.91
C GLN A 460 28.14 26.04 41.72
N GLU A 461 28.14 24.87 41.09
CA GLU A 461 29.09 24.50 40.05
C GLU A 461 28.83 25.29 38.74
N TYR A 462 27.56 25.46 38.35
CA TYR A 462 27.17 26.10 37.10
C TYR A 462 26.66 27.53 37.27
N ARG A 463 27.10 28.25 38.32
CA ARG A 463 26.73 29.66 38.59
C ARG A 463 26.96 30.62 37.41
N PHE A 464 27.88 30.28 36.52
CA PHE A 464 28.21 31.05 35.31
C PHE A 464 27.20 30.83 34.16
N ARG A 465 26.15 30.02 34.35
CA ARG A 465 25.06 29.79 33.39
C ARG A 465 23.73 30.34 33.94
N PRO A 466 23.41 31.64 33.72
CA PRO A 466 22.23 32.28 34.28
C PRO A 466 20.91 31.59 33.90
N SER A 467 20.79 31.09 32.66
CA SER A 467 19.58 30.41 32.21
C SER A 467 19.35 29.07 32.92
N LEU A 468 20.39 28.26 33.11
CA LEU A 468 20.29 27.02 33.89
C LEU A 468 19.98 27.32 35.35
N ALA A 469 20.69 28.29 35.96
CA ALA A 469 20.45 28.69 37.34
C ALA A 469 19.02 29.21 37.56
N LYS A 470 18.42 29.89 36.57
CA LYS A 470 17.03 30.31 36.60
C LYS A 470 16.07 29.12 36.65
N GLU A 471 16.27 28.12 35.80
CA GLU A 471 15.46 26.90 35.79
C GLU A 471 15.61 26.12 37.12
N LEU A 472 16.84 25.93 37.61
CA LEU A 472 17.08 25.19 38.86
C LEU A 472 16.45 25.87 40.08
N ARG A 473 16.46 27.20 40.17
CA ARG A 473 15.82 27.96 41.27
C ARG A 473 14.29 27.88 41.26
N SER A 474 13.69 27.46 40.16
CA SER A 474 12.23 27.31 40.06
C SER A 474 11.73 25.96 40.57
N ILE A 475 12.63 25.01 40.85
CA ILE A 475 12.32 23.72 41.46
C ILE A 475 11.91 23.94 42.91
N LYS A 476 10.77 23.36 43.32
CA LYS A 476 10.31 23.38 44.72
C LYS A 476 11.10 22.37 45.54
N LEU A 477 11.98 22.85 46.41
CA LEU A 477 12.77 22.01 47.32
C LEU A 477 12.07 21.87 48.68
N VAL A 478 12.16 20.68 49.27
CA VAL A 478 11.72 20.45 50.65
C VAL A 478 12.65 21.22 51.61
N THR A 479 12.06 22.02 52.49
CA THR A 479 12.77 22.72 53.57
C THR A 479 13.05 21.77 54.74
N ASP A 480 14.17 21.94 55.46
CA ASP A 480 14.65 21.03 56.52
C ASP A 480 13.78 20.97 57.80
N ASN A 481 12.47 21.28 57.73
CA ASN A 481 11.55 21.38 58.86
C ASN A 481 10.42 20.34 58.86
N GLU A 482 10.57 19.20 58.18
CA GLU A 482 9.70 18.02 58.35
C GLU A 482 10.50 16.76 58.69
#